data_AF-A0A2R8BC48-F1
#
_entry.id   AF-A0A2R8BC48-F1
#
_cell.length_a   1.000
_cell.length_b   1.000
_cell.length_c   1.000
_cell.angle_alpha   90.00
_cell.angle_beta   90.00
_cell.angle_gamma   90.00
#
_symmetry.space_group_name_H-M   'P 1'
#
loop_
_entity.id
_entity.type
_entity.pdbx_description
1 polymer ?
#
loop_
_entity_poly.entity_id
_entity_poly.type
_entity_poly.pdbx_seq_one_letter_code
_entity_poly.pdbx_strand_id
1 'polypeptide(L)'
;MTKEDASAALGVSKVQIWRLENKSNTVSAERLFEIADLYGVDPRKLLHGEKAAEAPHKLYARIGEVVAMVEEEAQRLDVKPPPHLVGEAVVEILRQETRQQTTPDITPLDAMKYQGLVSLLFKQISDL
;
A
#
# COMPACT_ATOMS: atom_id res chain seq x y z
N MET A 1 -1.09 -9.04 14.73
CA MET A 1 -1.28 -10.50 14.75
C MET A 1 -0.23 -11.08 15.67
N THR A 2 -0.65 -11.79 16.70
CA THR A 2 0.24 -12.39 17.71
C THR A 2 0.67 -13.79 17.27
N LYS A 3 1.71 -14.37 17.91
CA LYS A 3 2.17 -15.74 17.64
C LYS A 3 1.07 -16.79 17.88
N GLU A 4 0.10 -16.46 18.71
CA GLU A 4 -1.06 -17.27 19.03
C GLU A 4 -2.05 -17.32 17.87
N ASP A 5 -2.31 -16.17 17.25
CA ASP A 5 -3.18 -16.07 16.07
C ASP A 5 -2.59 -16.84 14.88
N ALA A 6 -1.27 -16.75 14.69
CA ALA A 6 -0.56 -17.46 13.63
C ALA A 6 -0.56 -18.98 13.85
N SER A 7 -0.40 -19.43 15.10
CA SER A 7 -0.37 -20.86 15.46
C SER A 7 -1.72 -21.52 15.23
N ALA A 8 -2.80 -20.81 15.59
CA ALA A 8 -4.17 -21.27 15.37
C ALA A 8 -4.53 -21.31 13.88
N ALA A 9 -4.19 -20.27 13.11
CA ALA A 9 -4.50 -20.19 11.68
C ALA A 9 -3.76 -21.24 10.84
N LEU A 10 -2.53 -21.56 11.23
CA LEU A 10 -1.66 -22.49 10.50
C LEU A 10 -1.79 -23.94 10.99
N GLY A 11 -2.52 -24.22 12.08
CA GLY A 11 -2.64 -25.57 12.64
C GLY A 11 -1.31 -26.17 13.11
N VAL A 12 -0.33 -25.32 13.46
CA VAL A 12 1.02 -25.74 13.91
C VAL A 12 1.32 -25.20 15.29
N SER A 13 2.11 -25.96 16.05
CA SER A 13 2.50 -25.60 17.42
C SER A 13 3.30 -24.29 17.48
N LYS A 14 3.19 -23.56 18.60
CA LYS A 14 3.98 -22.34 18.89
C LYS A 14 5.48 -22.54 18.68
N VAL A 15 5.99 -23.74 18.97
CA VAL A 15 7.40 -24.11 18.79
C VAL A 15 7.79 -24.16 17.30
N GLN A 16 6.88 -24.57 16.41
CA GLN A 16 7.12 -24.58 14.97
C GLN A 16 7.13 -23.16 14.38
N ILE A 17 6.28 -22.26 14.88
CA ILE A 17 6.31 -20.84 14.50
C ILE A 17 7.61 -20.17 14.98
N TRP A 18 8.05 -20.47 16.20
CA TRP A 18 9.33 -19.99 16.70
C TRP A 18 10.52 -20.51 15.87
N ARG A 19 10.47 -21.76 15.40
CA ARG A 19 11.50 -22.35 14.52
C ARG A 19 11.52 -21.71 13.12
N LEU A 20 10.34 -21.36 12.58
CA LEU A 20 10.19 -20.58 11.34
C LEU A 20 10.82 -19.19 11.46
N GLU A 21 10.55 -18.48 12.55
CA GLU A 21 11.13 -17.15 12.82
C GLU A 21 12.64 -17.21 13.05
N ASN A 22 13.13 -18.27 13.70
CA ASN A 22 14.54 -18.43 14.06
C ASN A 22 15.37 -19.23 13.05
N LYS A 23 14.92 -19.29 11.79
CA LYS A 23 15.66 -19.85 10.63
C LYS A 23 16.13 -21.30 10.80
N SER A 24 15.46 -22.10 11.61
CA SER A 24 15.80 -23.52 11.78
C SER A 24 14.84 -24.39 10.96
N ASN A 25 15.33 -24.72 9.76
CA ASN A 25 14.81 -25.66 8.74
C ASN A 25 13.87 -25.13 7.65
N THR A 26 14.16 -25.64 6.46
CA THR A 26 13.46 -25.46 5.18
C THR A 26 11.97 -25.71 5.29
N VAL A 27 11.17 -24.71 4.92
CA VAL A 27 9.72 -24.84 4.72
C VAL A 27 9.48 -25.65 3.44
N SER A 28 8.56 -26.63 3.46
CA SER A 28 8.19 -27.33 2.24
C SER A 28 7.55 -26.36 1.24
N ALA A 29 7.69 -26.64 -0.06
CA ALA A 29 7.08 -25.80 -1.10
C ALA A 29 5.57 -25.66 -0.88
N GLU A 30 4.87 -26.77 -0.63
CA GLU A 30 3.44 -26.80 -0.31
C GLU A 30 3.07 -25.85 0.83
N ARG A 31 3.86 -25.86 1.92
CA ARG A 31 3.62 -24.99 3.06
C ARG A 31 3.89 -23.52 2.77
N LEU A 32 4.83 -23.23 1.87
CA LEU A 32 5.08 -21.87 1.40
C LEU A 32 3.86 -21.34 0.61
N PHE A 33 3.23 -22.15 -0.23
CA PHE A 33 2.01 -21.77 -0.95
C PHE A 33 0.83 -21.51 -0.01
N GLU A 34 0.62 -22.37 1.00
CA GLU A 34 -0.44 -22.16 2.01
C GLU A 34 -0.25 -20.85 2.79
N ILE A 35 0.99 -20.51 3.15
CA ILE A 35 1.33 -19.24 3.80
C ILE A 35 1.07 -18.08 2.82
N ALA A 36 1.49 -18.23 1.56
CA ALA A 36 1.31 -17.22 0.54
C ALA A 36 -0.18 -16.88 0.31
N ASP A 37 -1.03 -17.90 0.21
CA ASP A 37 -2.48 -17.76 0.07
C ASP A 37 -3.10 -17.09 1.30
N LEU A 38 -2.68 -17.48 2.52
CA LEU A 38 -3.16 -16.88 3.76
C LEU A 38 -2.84 -15.38 3.85
N TYR A 39 -1.65 -14.98 3.40
CA TYR A 39 -1.18 -13.60 3.44
C TYR A 39 -1.49 -12.80 2.16
N GLY A 40 -2.12 -13.41 1.16
CA GLY A 40 -2.45 -12.77 -0.11
C GLY A 40 -1.23 -12.31 -0.92
N VAL A 41 -0.10 -13.02 -0.80
CA VAL A 41 1.18 -12.68 -1.43
C VAL A 41 1.60 -13.77 -2.41
N ASP A 42 2.43 -13.40 -3.39
CA ASP A 42 3.01 -14.39 -4.30
C ASP A 42 4.04 -15.26 -3.54
N PRO A 43 3.90 -16.60 -3.55
CA PRO A 43 4.85 -17.52 -2.90
C PRO A 43 6.31 -17.33 -3.37
N ARG A 44 6.53 -16.90 -4.62
CA ARG A 44 7.87 -16.59 -5.14
C ARG A 44 8.47 -15.38 -4.43
N LYS A 45 7.65 -14.39 -4.08
CA LYS A 45 8.10 -13.21 -3.31
C LYS A 45 8.52 -13.62 -1.90
N LEU A 46 7.76 -14.52 -1.26
CA LEU A 46 8.16 -15.10 0.02
C LEU A 46 9.47 -15.88 -0.07
N LEU A 47 9.67 -16.67 -1.14
CA LEU A 47 10.88 -17.47 -1.36
C LEU A 47 12.13 -16.60 -1.53
N HIS A 48 12.00 -15.47 -2.23
CA HIS A 48 13.10 -14.53 -2.47
C HIS A 48 13.30 -13.52 -1.32
N GLY A 49 12.50 -13.62 -0.25
CA GLY A 49 12.54 -12.65 0.85
C GLY A 49 12.11 -11.25 0.43
N GLU A 50 11.40 -11.14 -0.69
CA GLU A 50 10.77 -9.88 -1.10
C GLU A 50 9.65 -9.58 -0.09
N LYS A 51 9.67 -8.34 0.44
CA LYS A 51 8.66 -7.91 1.39
C LYS A 51 7.27 -8.12 0.79
N ALA A 52 6.39 -8.78 1.54
CA ALA A 52 4.97 -8.88 1.25
C ALA A 52 4.42 -7.53 0.81
N ALA A 53 3.61 -7.51 -0.26
CA ALA A 53 2.87 -6.31 -0.65
C ALA A 53 2.06 -5.81 0.56
N GLU A 54 2.03 -4.49 0.76
CA GLU A 54 1.52 -3.87 1.99
C GLU A 54 0.15 -4.39 2.42
N ALA A 55 -0.05 -4.43 3.74
CA ALA A 55 -1.35 -4.69 4.34
C ALA A 55 -2.43 -3.78 3.70
N PRO A 56 -3.54 -4.33 3.18
CA PRO A 56 -4.56 -3.58 2.42
C PRO A 56 -5.06 -2.33 3.13
N HIS A 57 -5.13 -2.37 4.46
CA HIS A 57 -5.58 -1.24 5.28
C HIS A 57 -4.69 0.01 5.16
N LYS A 58 -3.37 -0.17 5.07
CA LYS A 58 -2.44 0.97 4.92
C LYS A 58 -2.59 1.63 3.54
N LEU A 59 -2.80 0.82 2.50
CA LEU A 59 -3.08 1.31 1.16
C LEU A 59 -4.38 2.12 1.13
N TYR A 60 -5.45 1.63 1.75
CA TYR A 60 -6.71 2.37 1.83
C TYR A 60 -6.59 3.70 2.59
N ALA A 61 -5.80 3.74 3.67
CA ALA A 61 -5.52 4.99 4.38
C ALA A 61 -4.78 5.99 3.49
N ARG A 62 -3.74 5.55 2.78
CA ARG A 62 -2.99 6.39 1.82
C ARG A 62 -3.86 6.89 0.68
N ILE A 63 -4.80 6.08 0.19
CA ILE A 63 -5.79 6.55 -0.80
C ILE A 63 -6.62 7.70 -0.22
N GLY A 64 -7.09 7.58 1.02
CA GLY A 64 -7.83 8.64 1.71
C GLY A 64 -7.02 9.93 1.85
N GLU A 65 -5.75 9.84 2.24
CA GLU A 65 -4.83 11.00 2.34
C GLU A 65 -4.67 11.71 0.99
N VAL A 66 -4.48 10.97 -0.10
CA VAL A 66 -4.31 11.53 -1.44
C VAL A 66 -5.60 12.19 -1.93
N VAL A 67 -6.76 11.56 -1.73
CA VAL A 67 -8.06 12.15 -2.08
C VAL A 67 -8.28 13.48 -1.34
N ALA A 68 -8.04 13.50 -0.02
CA ALA A 68 -8.21 14.71 0.78
C ALA A 68 -7.32 15.85 0.27
N MET A 69 -6.05 15.55 -0.03
CA MET A 69 -5.11 16.53 -0.57
C MET A 69 -5.59 17.10 -1.91
N VAL A 70 -6.04 16.26 -2.83
CA VAL A 70 -6.54 16.71 -4.15
C VAL A 70 -7.79 17.57 -4.01
N GLU A 71 -8.71 17.21 -3.12
CA GLU A 71 -9.92 17.98 -2.84
C GLU A 71 -9.62 19.32 -2.14
N GLU A 72 -8.69 19.35 -1.18
CA GLU A 72 -8.23 20.58 -0.54
C GLU A 72 -7.61 21.54 -1.56
N GLU A 73 -6.83 21.03 -2.50
CA GLU A 73 -6.25 21.83 -3.59
C GLU A 73 -7.33 22.39 -4.52
N ALA A 74 -8.35 21.60 -4.87
CA ALA A 74 -9.48 22.07 -5.66
C ALA A 74 -10.24 23.19 -4.93
N GLN A 75 -10.53 23.01 -3.63
CA GLN A 75 -11.18 24.02 -2.81
C GLN A 75 -10.34 25.29 -2.67
N ARG A 76 -9.03 25.17 -2.46
CA ARG A 76 -8.10 26.30 -2.36
C ARG A 76 -8.05 27.13 -3.63
N LEU A 77 -8.18 26.48 -4.78
CA LEU A 77 -8.22 27.13 -6.09
C LEU A 77 -9.60 27.66 -6.47
N ASP A 78 -10.63 27.40 -5.65
CA ASP A 78 -12.03 27.73 -5.92
C ASP A 78 -12.52 27.14 -7.27
N VAL A 79 -12.10 25.91 -7.56
CA VAL A 79 -12.45 25.19 -8.79
C VAL A 79 -13.28 23.94 -8.48
N LYS A 80 -14.15 23.56 -9.42
CA LYS A 80 -14.96 22.34 -9.33
C LYS A 80 -14.57 21.37 -10.44
N PRO A 81 -13.46 20.62 -10.30
CA PRO A 81 -13.01 19.71 -11.34
C PRO A 81 -14.03 18.57 -11.52
N PRO A 82 -14.18 18.04 -12.75
CA PRO A 82 -14.97 16.84 -12.98
C PRO A 82 -14.47 15.66 -12.14
N PRO A 83 -15.37 14.80 -11.59
CA PRO A 83 -14.97 13.70 -10.71
C PRO A 83 -13.96 12.72 -11.32
N HIS A 84 -13.99 12.52 -12.64
CA HIS A 84 -13.05 11.65 -13.33
C HIS A 84 -11.61 12.18 -13.27
N LEU A 85 -11.42 13.50 -13.34
CA LEU A 85 -10.09 14.13 -13.26
C LEU A 85 -9.52 14.07 -11.84
N VAL A 86 -10.36 14.20 -10.83
CA VAL A 86 -9.96 13.94 -9.44
C VAL A 86 -9.47 12.49 -9.31
N GLY A 87 -10.24 11.53 -9.84
CA GLY A 87 -9.85 10.12 -9.86
C GLY A 87 -8.53 9.86 -10.59
N GLU A 88 -8.31 10.47 -11.75
CA GLU A 88 -7.07 10.35 -12.52
C GLU A 88 -5.87 10.93 -11.77
N ALA A 89 -6.03 12.11 -11.15
CA ALA A 89 -4.98 12.72 -10.34
C ALA A 89 -4.59 11.82 -9.15
N VAL A 90 -5.58 11.28 -8.43
CA VAL A 90 -5.38 10.37 -7.30
C VAL A 90 -4.62 9.11 -7.74
N VAL A 91 -5.04 8.47 -8.84
CA VAL A 91 -4.39 7.27 -9.37
C VAL A 91 -2.94 7.55 -9.78
N GLU A 92 -2.68 8.67 -10.43
CA GLU A 92 -1.34 9.02 -10.88
C GLU A 92 -0.40 9.32 -9.70
N ILE A 93 -0.87 10.03 -8.68
CA ILE A 93 -0.10 10.28 -7.45
C ILE A 93 0.24 8.96 -6.75
N LEU A 94 -0.75 8.07 -6.58
CA LEU A 94 -0.52 6.75 -5.98
C LEU A 94 0.47 5.93 -6.81
N ARG A 95 0.36 5.96 -8.14
CA ARG A 95 1.31 5.28 -9.03
C ARG A 95 2.73 5.81 -8.86
N GLN A 96 2.90 7.11 -8.69
CA GLN A 96 4.21 7.73 -8.44
C GLN A 96 4.77 7.36 -7.07
N GLU A 97 3.94 7.36 -6.03
CA GLU A 97 4.31 6.88 -4.68
C GLU A 97 4.76 5.41 -4.73
N THR A 98 4.00 4.52 -5.39
CA THR A 98 4.36 3.10 -5.52
C THR A 98 5.65 2.90 -6.32
N ARG A 99 5.87 3.67 -7.39
CA ARG A 99 7.09 3.57 -8.22
C ARG A 99 8.36 4.01 -7.49
N GLN A 100 8.25 4.93 -6.54
CA GLN A 100 9.40 5.46 -5.82
C GLN A 100 9.89 4.55 -4.67
N GLN A 101 9.32 3.35 -4.51
CA GLN A 101 9.67 2.41 -3.44
C GLN A 101 9.67 3.04 -2.05
N THR A 102 8.89 4.10 -1.83
CA THR A 102 8.48 4.50 -0.49
C THR A 102 7.53 3.42 -0.01
N THR A 103 8.12 2.39 0.60
CA THR A 103 7.37 1.50 1.48
C THR A 103 6.56 2.43 2.40
N PRO A 104 5.23 2.37 2.47
CA PRO A 104 4.39 3.15 3.39
C PRO A 104 4.50 2.58 4.81
N ASP A 105 5.70 2.11 5.14
CA ASP A 105 6.14 2.14 6.51
C ASP A 105 6.73 3.52 6.76
N ILE A 106 5.88 4.32 7.42
CA ILE A 106 6.22 5.38 8.37
C ILE A 106 6.29 6.80 7.78
N THR A 107 6.50 7.00 6.48
CA THR A 107 6.60 8.37 5.93
C THR A 107 5.22 8.95 5.60
N PRO A 108 4.83 10.09 6.19
CA PRO A 108 3.62 10.82 5.81
C PRO A 108 3.61 11.16 4.31
N LEU A 109 2.43 11.28 3.71
CA LEU A 109 2.31 11.83 2.36
C LEU A 109 2.90 13.25 2.35
N ASP A 110 3.91 13.48 1.51
CA ASP A 110 4.41 14.82 1.24
C ASP A 110 3.47 15.49 0.23
N ALA A 111 2.41 16.12 0.75
CA ALA A 111 1.41 16.81 -0.07
C ALA A 111 2.04 17.88 -0.95
N MET A 112 3.03 18.63 -0.43
CA MET A 112 3.65 19.76 -1.14
C MET A 112 4.29 19.34 -2.46
N LYS A 113 4.80 18.11 -2.54
CA LYS A 113 5.36 17.52 -3.77
C LYS A 113 4.36 17.48 -4.92
N TYR A 114 3.08 17.28 -4.61
CA TYR A 114 2.01 17.05 -5.60
C TYR A 114 1.14 18.28 -5.82
N GLN A 115 1.05 19.19 -4.85
CA GLN A 115 0.21 20.40 -4.92
C GLN A 115 0.45 21.23 -6.18
N GLY A 116 1.71 21.43 -6.58
CA GLY A 116 2.02 22.21 -7.78
C GLY A 116 1.47 21.58 -9.07
N LEU A 117 1.54 20.25 -9.16
CA LEU A 117 1.07 19.50 -10.33
C LEU A 117 -0.46 19.47 -10.38
N VAL A 118 -1.11 19.19 -9.24
CA VAL A 118 -2.58 19.24 -9.10
C VAL A 118 -3.11 20.64 -9.41
N SER A 119 -2.41 21.68 -8.92
CA SER A 119 -2.80 23.07 -9.19
C SER A 119 -2.74 23.44 -10.66
N LEU A 120 -1.70 23.00 -11.37
CA LEU A 120 -1.57 23.23 -12.81
C LEU A 120 -2.69 22.52 -13.59
N LEU A 121 -2.95 21.26 -13.25
CA LEU A 121 -4.01 20.46 -13.86
C LEU A 121 -5.36 21.18 -13.75
N PHE A 122 -5.74 21.62 -12.55
CA PHE A 122 -7.04 22.24 -12.31
C PHE A 122 -7.16 23.65 -12.90
N LYS A 123 -6.10 24.47 -12.85
CA LYS A 123 -6.12 25.79 -13.48
C LYS A 123 -6.32 25.72 -14.99
N GLN A 124 -5.64 24.78 -15.65
CA GLN A 124 -5.75 24.61 -17.10
C GLN A 124 -7.18 24.27 -17.54
N ILE A 125 -7.97 23.63 -16.69
CA ILE A 125 -9.38 23.29 -16.96
C ILE A 125 -10.31 24.47 -16.67
N SER A 126 -9.98 25.33 -15.70
CA SER A 126 -10.78 26.52 -15.39
C SER A 126 -10.62 27.65 -16.42
N ASP A 127 -9.51 27.67 -17.14
CA ASP A 127 -9.24 28.62 -18.23
C ASP A 127 -9.82 28.17 -19.60
N LEU A 128 -10.48 26.99 -19.65
CA LEU A 128 -11.17 26.42 -20.82
C LEU A 128 -12.68 26.67 -20.75
#